data_AF-A0A1Z5JJ82-F1
#
_entry.id   AF-A0A1Z5JJ82-F1
#
_cell.length_a   1.000
_cell.length_b   1.000
_cell.length_c   1.000
_cell.angle_alpha   90.00
_cell.angle_beta   90.00
_cell.angle_gamma   90.00
#
_symmetry.space_group_name_H-M   'P 1'
#
loop_
_entity.id
_entity.type
_entity.pdbx_description
1 polymer ?
#
loop_
_entity_poly.entity_id
_entity_poly.type
_entity_poly.pdbx_seq_one_letter_code
_entity_poly.pdbx_strand_id
1 'polypeptide(L)'
;MTIAGITSGNDLQTQYVVDSNALPCLLGLLSNPHSDIRKTSCTAISNITAGTVQQIQAVIDSHIIFPLIQLLSSAEFGERKQAAFAISNAIGGGNQQQILFIVNEGCMRPLCDLLTVADDQVVMMTLDSLEKVLMVGDEEPRRLLIAAQGLIKMERLQMTSCNDIISKKAHEIMLMYFESEVEEVSEDDLIAEIEQEGNFTGNVDAEEHGETPVAS
;
A
#
# COMPACT_ATOMS: atom_id res chain seq x y z
N MET A 1 -10.64 -17.16 18.43
CA MET A 1 -9.29 -17.27 17.84
C MET A 1 -9.47 -17.21 16.33
N THR A 2 -9.03 -16.14 15.70
CA THR A 2 -9.16 -15.92 14.24
C THR A 2 -7.90 -16.38 13.53
N ILE A 3 -7.97 -16.69 12.23
CA ILE A 3 -6.80 -17.08 11.43
C ILE A 3 -5.71 -16.00 11.44
N ALA A 4 -6.10 -14.72 11.45
CA ALA A 4 -5.22 -13.58 11.64
C ALA A 4 -4.39 -13.68 12.93
N GLY A 5 -5.02 -14.09 14.05
CA GLY A 5 -4.33 -14.27 15.34
C GLY A 5 -3.41 -15.49 15.42
N ILE A 6 -3.53 -16.46 14.48
CA ILE A 6 -2.58 -17.58 14.37
C ILE A 6 -1.38 -17.16 13.52
N THR A 7 -1.63 -16.42 12.43
CA THR A 7 -0.58 -15.88 11.55
C THR A 7 0.25 -14.76 12.19
N SER A 8 -0.23 -14.11 13.25
CA SER A 8 0.54 -13.10 14.01
C SER A 8 1.59 -13.72 14.95
N GLY A 9 1.80 -15.03 14.86
CA GLY A 9 2.76 -15.80 15.64
C GLY A 9 4.17 -15.80 15.03
N ASN A 10 4.95 -16.86 15.28
CA ASN A 10 6.26 -17.03 14.63
C ASN A 10 6.13 -17.66 13.23
N ASP A 11 7.19 -17.59 12.42
CA ASP A 11 7.22 -18.11 11.05
C ASP A 11 6.77 -19.58 10.95
N LEU A 12 7.00 -20.39 12.00
CA LEU A 12 6.55 -21.79 12.05
C LEU A 12 5.02 -21.89 12.15
N GLN A 13 4.37 -21.05 12.97
CA GLN A 13 2.92 -21.00 13.07
C GLN A 13 2.29 -20.52 11.76
N THR A 14 2.89 -19.52 11.13
CA THR A 14 2.50 -19.04 9.80
C THR A 14 2.69 -20.14 8.75
N GLN A 15 3.74 -20.94 8.83
CA GLN A 15 3.98 -22.05 7.92
C GLN A 15 2.90 -23.13 8.04
N TYR A 16 2.46 -23.48 9.25
CA TYR A 16 1.34 -24.43 9.41
C TYR A 16 0.06 -23.95 8.74
N VAL A 17 -0.21 -22.64 8.72
CA VAL A 17 -1.38 -22.06 8.03
C VAL A 17 -1.23 -22.20 6.52
N VAL A 18 -0.05 -21.92 5.97
CA VAL A 18 0.26 -22.12 4.55
C VAL A 18 0.13 -23.59 4.16
N ASP A 19 0.74 -24.49 4.93
CA ASP A 19 0.73 -25.94 4.71
C ASP A 19 -0.66 -26.56 4.83
N SER A 20 -1.57 -25.91 5.57
CA SER A 20 -2.98 -26.31 5.70
C SER A 20 -3.84 -25.88 4.49
N ASN A 21 -3.23 -25.40 3.41
CA ASN A 21 -3.92 -24.92 2.21
C ASN A 21 -4.92 -23.78 2.50
N ALA A 22 -4.55 -22.87 3.41
CA ALA A 22 -5.41 -21.74 3.78
C ALA A 22 -5.43 -20.62 2.73
N LEU A 23 -4.41 -20.51 1.87
CA LEU A 23 -4.27 -19.43 0.89
C LEU A 23 -5.42 -19.40 -0.15
N PRO A 24 -5.85 -20.52 -0.76
CA PRO A 24 -7.04 -20.51 -1.63
C PRO A 24 -8.32 -20.07 -0.92
N CYS A 25 -8.48 -20.40 0.37
CA CYS A 25 -9.61 -19.95 1.17
C CYS A 25 -9.54 -18.44 1.40
N LEU A 26 -8.37 -17.92 1.79
CA LEU A 26 -8.14 -16.48 1.99
C LEU A 26 -8.41 -15.70 0.70
N LEU A 27 -7.97 -16.20 -0.45
CA LEU A 27 -8.28 -15.62 -1.76
C LEU A 27 -9.79 -15.47 -1.98
N GLY A 28 -10.58 -16.52 -1.73
CA GLY A 28 -12.04 -16.46 -1.86
C GLY A 28 -12.69 -15.46 -0.90
N LEU A 29 -12.08 -15.24 0.28
CA LEU A 29 -12.57 -14.29 1.27
C LEU A 29 -12.24 -12.83 0.95
N LEU A 30 -11.27 -12.54 0.07
CA LEU A 30 -10.98 -11.17 -0.38
C LEU A 30 -12.14 -10.54 -1.15
N SER A 31 -12.98 -11.36 -1.80
CA SER A 31 -14.18 -10.90 -2.51
C SER A 31 -15.46 -11.02 -1.68
N ASN A 32 -15.35 -11.26 -0.37
CA ASN A 32 -16.52 -11.40 0.50
C ASN A 32 -17.31 -10.08 0.57
N PRO A 33 -18.66 -10.10 0.56
CA PRO A 33 -19.46 -8.88 0.68
C PRO A 33 -19.24 -8.13 2.00
N HIS A 34 -18.87 -8.82 3.08
CA HIS A 34 -18.63 -8.21 4.38
C HIS A 34 -17.21 -7.66 4.50
N SER A 35 -17.10 -6.35 4.74
CA SER A 35 -15.83 -5.62 4.91
C SER A 35 -14.95 -6.21 6.01
N ASP A 36 -15.52 -6.58 7.16
CA ASP A 36 -14.77 -7.14 8.28
C ASP A 36 -14.10 -8.48 7.94
N ILE A 37 -14.74 -9.28 7.08
CA ILE A 37 -14.17 -10.55 6.60
C ILE A 37 -13.01 -10.27 5.65
N ARG A 38 -13.15 -9.29 4.75
CA ARG A 38 -12.05 -8.87 3.86
C ARG A 38 -10.88 -8.33 4.67
N LYS A 39 -11.12 -7.42 5.64
CA LYS A 39 -10.09 -6.88 6.54
C LYS A 39 -9.33 -7.99 7.25
N THR A 40 -10.05 -8.92 7.89
CA THR A 40 -9.44 -10.05 8.61
C THR A 40 -8.61 -10.94 7.67
N SER A 41 -9.08 -11.13 6.43
CA SER A 41 -8.36 -11.91 5.41
C SER A 41 -7.09 -11.19 4.95
N CYS A 42 -7.17 -9.88 4.69
CA CYS A 42 -6.00 -9.06 4.37
C CYS A 42 -4.98 -9.06 5.51
N THR A 43 -5.42 -8.96 6.77
CA THR A 43 -4.53 -9.02 7.94
C THR A 43 -3.83 -10.38 8.06
N ALA A 44 -4.55 -11.49 7.80
CA ALA A 44 -3.93 -12.80 7.79
C ALA A 44 -2.89 -12.92 6.67
N ILE A 45 -3.20 -12.42 5.47
CA ILE A 45 -2.25 -12.42 4.35
C ILE A 45 -1.05 -11.52 4.64
N SER A 46 -1.24 -10.35 5.24
CA SER A 46 -0.16 -9.42 5.57
C SER A 46 0.84 -10.03 6.54
N ASN A 47 0.36 -10.83 7.48
CA ASN A 47 1.19 -11.57 8.42
C ASN A 47 1.95 -12.72 7.72
N ILE A 48 1.34 -13.39 6.73
CA ILE A 48 2.02 -14.42 5.93
C ILE A 48 3.15 -13.79 5.09
N THR A 49 2.89 -12.66 4.45
CA THR A 49 3.88 -11.94 3.64
C THR A 49 4.98 -11.27 4.47
N ALA A 50 4.79 -11.12 5.79
CA ALA A 50 5.82 -10.61 6.71
C ALA A 50 6.87 -11.67 7.07
N GLY A 51 6.64 -12.93 6.71
CA GLY A 51 7.53 -14.04 7.02
C GLY A 51 8.61 -14.26 5.96
N THR A 52 8.88 -15.53 5.67
CA THR A 52 10.01 -15.93 4.81
C THR A 52 9.75 -15.73 3.31
N VAL A 53 10.83 -15.70 2.52
CA VAL A 53 10.78 -15.69 1.04
C VAL A 53 9.91 -16.82 0.49
N GLN A 54 9.89 -17.99 1.14
CA GLN A 54 9.06 -19.14 0.75
C GLN A 54 7.57 -18.89 1.03
N GLN A 55 7.24 -18.21 2.13
CA GLN A 55 5.86 -17.84 2.46
C GLN A 55 5.33 -16.76 1.51
N ILE A 56 6.18 -15.79 1.14
CA ILE A 56 5.87 -14.81 0.09
C ILE A 56 5.63 -15.53 -1.24
N GLN A 57 6.50 -16.49 -1.60
CA GLN A 57 6.31 -17.28 -2.82
C GLN A 57 4.98 -18.03 -2.84
N ALA A 58 4.58 -18.63 -1.70
CA ALA A 58 3.30 -19.33 -1.62
C ALA A 58 2.10 -18.40 -1.87
N VAL A 59 2.17 -17.14 -1.40
CA VAL A 59 1.14 -16.11 -1.67
C VAL A 59 1.10 -15.74 -3.15
N ILE A 60 2.26 -15.58 -3.79
CA ILE A 60 2.39 -15.33 -5.23
C ILE A 60 1.78 -16.49 -6.03
N ASP A 61 2.18 -17.72 -5.72
CA ASP A 61 1.71 -18.94 -6.41
C ASP A 61 0.21 -19.19 -6.20
N SER A 62 -0.37 -18.62 -5.15
CA SER A 62 -1.82 -18.66 -4.87
C SER A 62 -2.61 -17.56 -5.59
N HIS A 63 -1.98 -16.75 -6.45
CA HIS A 63 -2.60 -15.66 -7.21
C HIS A 63 -3.29 -14.59 -6.35
N ILE A 64 -2.79 -14.36 -5.12
CA ILE A 64 -3.37 -13.41 -4.17
C ILE A 64 -2.90 -11.96 -4.42
N ILE A 65 -1.72 -11.78 -5.04
CA ILE A 65 -1.12 -10.45 -5.26
C ILE A 65 -2.05 -9.52 -6.05
N PHE A 66 -2.59 -9.98 -7.18
CA PHE A 66 -3.46 -9.15 -8.01
C PHE A 66 -4.74 -8.69 -7.27
N PRO A 67 -5.52 -9.57 -6.60
CA PRO A 67 -6.63 -9.16 -5.74
C PRO A 67 -6.26 -8.14 -4.64
N LEU A 68 -5.08 -8.26 -4.03
CA LEU A 68 -4.61 -7.29 -3.05
C LEU A 68 -4.36 -5.92 -3.69
N ILE A 69 -3.75 -5.88 -4.87
CA ILE A 69 -3.54 -4.64 -5.63
C ILE A 69 -4.88 -4.00 -6.02
N GLN A 70 -5.88 -4.79 -6.39
CA GLN A 70 -7.24 -4.27 -6.65
C GLN A 70 -7.86 -3.64 -5.40
N LEU A 71 -7.76 -4.31 -4.25
CA LEU A 71 -8.23 -3.77 -2.96
C LEU A 71 -7.47 -2.49 -2.56
N LEU A 72 -6.19 -2.41 -2.91
CA LEU A 72 -5.37 -1.22 -2.68
C LEU A 72 -5.91 0.00 -3.43
N SER A 73 -6.47 -0.19 -4.62
CA SER A 73 -7.03 0.89 -5.44
C SER A 73 -8.48 1.24 -5.11
N SER A 74 -9.33 0.24 -4.85
CA SER A 74 -10.79 0.42 -4.88
C SER A 74 -11.50 0.28 -3.54
N ALA A 75 -10.82 -0.18 -2.48
CA ALA A 75 -11.47 -0.45 -1.21
C ALA A 75 -11.50 0.79 -0.29
N GLU A 76 -12.37 0.75 0.71
CA GLU A 76 -12.37 1.73 1.80
C GLU A 76 -11.05 1.69 2.58
N PHE A 77 -10.73 2.81 3.25
CA PHE A 77 -9.41 3.02 3.87
C PHE A 77 -8.96 1.86 4.78
N GLY A 78 -9.89 1.23 5.52
CA GLY A 78 -9.57 0.13 6.42
C GLY A 78 -9.02 -1.10 5.69
N GLU A 79 -9.70 -1.58 4.66
CA GLU A 79 -9.23 -2.67 3.80
C GLU A 79 -7.97 -2.28 3.03
N ARG A 80 -7.97 -1.07 2.47
CA ARG A 80 -6.84 -0.53 1.70
C ARG A 80 -5.56 -0.53 2.51
N LYS A 81 -5.63 -0.10 3.78
CA LYS A 81 -4.49 -0.13 4.71
C LYS A 81 -3.95 -1.55 4.87
N GLN A 82 -4.80 -2.54 5.12
CA GLN A 82 -4.34 -3.93 5.30
C GLN A 82 -3.77 -4.54 4.01
N ALA A 83 -4.35 -4.21 2.85
CA ALA A 83 -3.79 -4.60 1.55
C ALA A 83 -2.41 -3.96 1.31
N ALA A 84 -2.23 -2.69 1.71
CA ALA A 84 -0.95 -2.00 1.67
C ALA A 84 0.10 -2.73 2.49
N PHE A 85 -0.20 -3.08 3.76
CA PHE A 85 0.71 -3.86 4.61
C PHE A 85 1.11 -5.18 3.94
N ALA A 86 0.19 -5.91 3.32
CA ALA A 86 0.50 -7.17 2.67
C ALA A 86 1.46 -7.02 1.48
N ILE A 87 1.20 -6.04 0.60
CA ILE A 87 2.07 -5.76 -0.55
C ILE A 87 3.44 -5.25 -0.10
N SER A 88 3.48 -4.31 0.84
CA SER A 88 4.73 -3.75 1.37
C SER A 88 5.59 -4.80 2.09
N ASN A 89 4.97 -5.70 2.87
CA ASN A 89 5.68 -6.81 3.50
C ASN A 89 6.27 -7.77 2.46
N ALA A 90 5.50 -8.10 1.41
CA ALA A 90 5.99 -8.94 0.32
C ALA A 90 7.16 -8.29 -0.44
N ILE A 91 7.13 -6.97 -0.64
CA ILE A 91 8.24 -6.22 -1.25
C ILE A 91 9.46 -6.18 -0.32
N GLY A 92 9.26 -5.90 0.97
CA GLY A 92 10.34 -5.77 1.96
C GLY A 92 11.08 -7.08 2.20
N GLY A 93 10.35 -8.20 2.32
CA GLY A 93 10.90 -9.53 2.56
C GLY A 93 11.23 -10.34 1.31
N GLY A 94 10.77 -9.90 0.13
CA GLY A 94 10.91 -10.63 -1.12
C GLY A 94 12.33 -10.60 -1.71
N ASN A 95 12.64 -11.58 -2.55
CA ASN A 95 13.84 -11.54 -3.41
C ASN A 95 13.59 -10.71 -4.67
N GLN A 96 14.64 -10.46 -5.47
CA GLN A 96 14.55 -9.64 -6.68
C GLN A 96 13.46 -10.09 -7.66
N GLN A 97 13.32 -11.39 -7.90
CA GLN A 97 12.33 -11.91 -8.84
C GLN A 97 10.90 -11.70 -8.33
N GLN A 98 10.68 -11.88 -7.03
CA GLN A 98 9.37 -11.68 -6.39
C GLN A 98 8.97 -10.21 -6.39
N ILE A 99 9.89 -9.30 -6.07
CA ILE A 99 9.64 -7.86 -6.08
C ILE A 99 9.26 -7.40 -7.49
N LEU A 100 10.04 -7.78 -8.50
CA LEU A 100 9.76 -7.42 -9.89
C LEU A 100 8.44 -8.03 -10.39
N PHE A 101 8.09 -9.24 -9.96
CA PHE A 101 6.78 -9.83 -10.25
C PHE A 101 5.65 -8.95 -9.69
N ILE A 102 5.72 -8.55 -8.42
CA ILE A 102 4.70 -7.70 -7.79
C ILE A 102 4.58 -6.33 -8.49
N VAL A 103 5.71 -5.75 -8.92
CA VAL A 103 5.74 -4.52 -9.72
C VAL A 103 5.03 -4.71 -11.06
N ASN A 104 5.29 -5.81 -11.75
CA ASN A 104 4.68 -6.14 -13.05
C ASN A 104 3.17 -6.41 -12.94
N GLU A 105 2.69 -6.86 -11.78
CA GLU A 105 1.25 -6.98 -11.49
C GLU A 105 0.57 -5.61 -11.29
N GLY A 106 1.32 -4.50 -11.32
CA GLY A 106 0.77 -3.14 -11.36
C GLY A 106 0.66 -2.45 -10.00
N CYS A 107 1.49 -2.82 -9.02
CA CYS A 107 1.41 -2.24 -7.68
C CYS A 107 1.90 -0.77 -7.59
N MET A 108 2.65 -0.28 -8.59
CA MET A 108 3.33 1.02 -8.50
C MET A 108 2.39 2.20 -8.30
N ARG A 109 1.34 2.31 -9.13
CA ARG A 109 0.40 3.43 -9.02
C ARG A 109 -0.38 3.42 -7.70
N PRO A 110 -0.97 2.29 -7.28
CA PRO A 110 -1.64 2.21 -5.99
C PRO A 110 -0.72 2.50 -4.79
N LEU A 111 0.56 2.11 -4.85
CA LEU A 111 1.54 2.48 -3.83
C LEU A 111 1.81 3.99 -3.84
N CYS A 112 2.02 4.62 -5.00
CA CYS A 112 2.21 6.07 -5.08
C CYS A 112 0.98 6.84 -4.55
N ASP A 113 -0.24 6.34 -4.78
CA ASP A 113 -1.46 6.94 -4.22
C ASP A 113 -1.51 6.89 -2.68
N LEU A 114 -0.78 5.97 -2.03
CA LEU A 114 -0.68 5.94 -0.57
C LEU A 114 0.24 7.01 0.00
N LEU A 115 1.08 7.67 -0.81
CA LEU A 115 1.91 8.79 -0.35
C LEU A 115 1.06 10.01 0.04
N THR A 116 -0.21 10.04 -0.35
CA THR A 116 -1.08 11.20 -0.10
C THR A 116 -1.96 11.04 1.14
N VAL A 117 -1.99 9.85 1.77
CA VAL A 117 -2.84 9.60 2.93
C VAL A 117 -2.29 10.26 4.20
N ALA A 118 -3.18 10.62 5.12
CA ALA A 118 -2.81 11.27 6.39
C ALA A 118 -2.12 10.36 7.42
N ASP A 119 -2.03 9.04 7.16
CA ASP A 119 -1.46 8.08 8.10
C ASP A 119 0.05 7.93 7.87
N ASP A 120 0.84 8.59 8.71
CA ASP A 120 2.32 8.58 8.69
C ASP A 120 2.93 7.17 8.63
N GLN A 121 2.31 6.19 9.29
CA GLN A 121 2.80 4.81 9.28
C GLN A 121 2.67 4.20 7.88
N VAL A 122 1.55 4.46 7.21
CA VAL A 122 1.30 4.00 5.84
C VAL A 122 2.23 4.73 4.87
N VAL A 123 2.42 6.04 5.02
CA VAL A 123 3.32 6.82 4.16
C VAL A 123 4.77 6.34 4.30
N MET A 124 5.28 6.19 5.52
CA MET A 124 6.66 5.72 5.75
C MET A 124 6.90 4.32 5.17
N MET A 125 6.00 3.37 5.42
CA MET A 125 6.08 2.03 4.84
C MET A 125 6.03 2.05 3.30
N THR A 126 5.21 2.93 2.73
CA THR A 126 5.14 3.10 1.28
C THR A 126 6.46 3.60 0.73
N LEU A 127 7.10 4.59 1.37
CA LEU A 127 8.42 5.08 0.99
C LEU A 127 9.48 3.97 1.06
N ASP A 128 9.49 3.17 2.13
CA ASP A 128 10.40 2.03 2.28
C ASP A 128 10.20 0.98 1.17
N SER A 129 8.94 0.73 0.80
CA SER A 129 8.59 -0.21 -0.27
C SER A 129 9.03 0.31 -1.65
N LEU A 130 8.81 1.59 -1.92
CA LEU A 130 9.24 2.23 -3.18
C LEU A 130 10.77 2.25 -3.29
N GLU A 131 11.49 2.60 -2.21
CA GLU A 131 12.95 2.53 -2.18
C GLU A 131 13.46 1.12 -2.46
N LYS A 132 12.85 0.10 -1.82
CA LYS A 132 13.21 -1.30 -2.02
C LYS A 132 13.01 -1.74 -3.47
N VAL A 133 11.92 -1.31 -4.10
CA VAL A 133 11.63 -1.56 -5.51
C VAL A 133 12.69 -0.91 -6.41
N LEU A 134 13.04 0.36 -6.16
CA LEU A 134 14.05 1.10 -6.93
C LEU A 134 15.46 0.54 -6.75
N MET A 135 15.79 -0.01 -5.58
CA MET A 135 17.08 -0.65 -5.34
C MET A 135 17.26 -1.96 -6.14
N VAL A 136 16.16 -2.62 -6.48
CA VAL A 136 16.15 -3.98 -7.05
C VAL A 136 15.96 -4.00 -8.57
N GLY A 137 15.30 -2.99 -9.12
CA GLY A 137 15.14 -2.84 -10.57
C GLY A 137 15.93 -1.68 -11.13
N ASP A 138 16.10 -1.69 -12.45
CA ASP A 138 16.81 -0.66 -13.19
C ASP A 138 15.82 0.44 -13.62
N GLU A 139 15.65 0.63 -14.94
CA GLU A 139 14.84 1.69 -15.53
C GLU A 139 13.33 1.50 -15.39
N GLU A 140 12.85 0.25 -15.34
CA GLU A 140 11.41 -0.01 -15.40
C GLU A 140 10.65 0.48 -14.16
N PRO A 141 11.07 0.18 -12.91
CA PRO A 141 10.39 0.74 -11.75
C PRO A 141 10.50 2.26 -11.64
N ARG A 142 11.63 2.85 -12.06
CA ARG A 142 11.79 4.32 -12.16
C ARG A 142 10.74 4.92 -13.08
N ARG A 143 10.62 4.39 -14.30
CA ARG A 143 9.63 4.82 -15.29
C ARG A 143 8.20 4.69 -14.78
N LEU A 144 7.89 3.58 -14.09
CA LEU A 144 6.55 3.36 -13.51
C LEU A 144 6.24 4.33 -12.37
N LEU A 145 7.22 4.66 -11.53
CA LEU A 145 7.06 5.65 -10.45
C LEU A 145 6.78 7.05 -11.02
N ILE A 146 7.53 7.45 -12.05
CA ILE A 146 7.31 8.73 -12.75
C ILE A 146 5.91 8.76 -13.38
N ALA A 147 5.53 7.68 -14.10
CA ALA A 147 4.20 7.58 -14.72
C ALA A 147 3.06 7.59 -13.69
N ALA A 148 3.33 7.19 -12.45
CA ALA A 148 2.39 7.23 -11.32
C ALA A 148 2.40 8.57 -10.55
N GLN A 149 3.10 9.60 -11.06
CA GLN A 149 3.28 10.91 -10.41
C GLN A 149 3.93 10.80 -9.03
N GLY A 150 4.74 9.76 -8.80
CA GLY A 150 5.37 9.51 -7.50
C GLY A 150 6.30 10.63 -7.07
N LEU A 151 7.03 11.26 -8.01
CA LEU A 151 7.92 12.38 -7.71
C LEU A 151 7.18 13.60 -7.20
N ILE A 152 6.09 14.01 -7.87
CA ILE A 152 5.25 15.14 -7.45
C ILE A 152 4.70 14.90 -6.05
N LYS A 153 4.25 13.67 -5.76
CA LYS A 153 3.74 13.30 -4.43
C LYS A 153 4.82 13.32 -3.35
N MET A 154 6.05 12.90 -3.66
CA MET A 154 7.20 12.97 -2.75
C MET A 154 7.69 14.41 -2.52
N GLU A 155 7.67 15.26 -3.55
CA GLU A 155 7.93 16.70 -3.45
C GLU A 155 6.94 17.36 -2.49
N ARG A 156 5.65 17.06 -2.67
CA ARG A 156 4.58 17.55 -1.80
C ARG A 156 4.79 17.12 -0.36
N LEU A 157 5.12 15.84 -0.12
CA LEU A 157 5.44 15.35 1.22
C LEU A 157 6.55 16.15 1.89
N GLN A 158 7.56 16.60 1.13
CA GLN A 158 8.64 17.42 1.70
C GLN A 158 8.14 18.79 2.18
N MET A 159 7.13 19.36 1.53
CA MET A 159 6.58 20.68 1.84
C MET A 159 5.48 20.64 2.91
N THR A 160 4.64 19.61 2.89
CA THR A 160 3.41 19.56 3.70
C THR A 160 3.50 18.63 4.90
N SER A 161 4.47 17.72 4.95
CA SER A 161 4.60 16.79 6.08
C SER A 161 5.08 17.53 7.33
N CYS A 162 4.35 17.37 8.43
CA CYS A 162 4.81 17.77 9.77
C CYS A 162 5.85 16.80 10.36
N ASN A 163 6.09 15.68 9.70
CA ASN A 163 7.02 14.64 10.12
C ASN A 163 8.34 14.75 9.33
N ASP A 164 9.37 15.26 10.00
CA ASP A 164 10.72 15.44 9.45
C ASP A 164 11.32 14.14 8.92
N ILE A 165 10.97 12.99 9.49
CA ILE A 165 11.50 11.69 9.06
C ILE A 165 10.92 11.32 7.68
N ILE A 166 9.62 11.51 7.49
CA ILE A 166 8.94 11.29 6.19
C ILE A 166 9.52 12.23 5.13
N SER A 167 9.63 13.53 5.44
CA SER A 167 10.16 14.54 4.51
C SER A 167 11.60 14.20 4.08
N LYS A 168 12.48 13.89 5.04
CA LYS A 168 13.87 13.50 4.74
C LYS A 168 13.95 12.22 3.93
N LYS A 169 13.15 11.20 4.25
CA LYS A 169 13.15 9.93 3.53
C LYS A 169 12.72 10.11 2.07
N ALA A 170 11.67 10.90 1.83
CA ALA A 170 11.23 11.25 0.48
C ALA A 170 12.33 11.99 -0.31
N HIS A 171 12.97 12.98 0.32
CA HIS A 171 14.09 13.72 -0.27
C HIS A 171 15.28 12.82 -0.63
N GLU A 172 15.68 11.91 0.27
CA GLU A 172 16.79 10.96 0.03
C GLU A 172 16.50 10.04 -1.16
N ILE A 173 15.28 9.51 -1.26
CA ILE A 173 14.88 8.66 -2.39
C ILE A 173 14.96 9.43 -3.71
N MET A 174 14.43 10.66 -3.73
CA MET A 174 14.47 11.49 -4.94
C MET A 174 15.90 11.80 -5.38
N LEU A 175 16.79 12.16 -4.45
CA LEU A 175 18.20 12.42 -4.77
C LEU A 175 18.95 11.17 -5.24
N MET A 176 18.75 10.03 -4.59
CA MET A 176 19.49 8.80 -4.92
C MET A 176 19.07 8.19 -6.25
N TYR A 177 17.78 8.27 -6.59
CA TYR A 177 17.21 7.53 -7.71
C TYR A 177 16.67 8.42 -8.83
N PHE A 178 16.62 9.75 -8.70
CA PHE A 178 15.98 10.62 -9.69
C PHE A 178 16.69 11.96 -9.86
N GLU A 179 17.98 12.07 -9.53
CA GLU A 179 18.75 13.33 -9.55
C GLU A 179 18.52 14.17 -10.82
N SER A 180 18.44 13.54 -12.00
CA SER A 180 18.19 14.22 -13.28
C SER A 180 16.74 14.62 -13.54
N GLU A 181 15.78 13.98 -12.88
CA GLU A 181 14.34 14.13 -13.12
C GLU A 181 13.65 15.04 -12.09
N VAL A 182 14.29 15.30 -10.94
CA VAL A 182 13.76 16.26 -9.93
C VAL A 182 13.68 17.68 -10.49
N GLU A 183 14.59 18.07 -11.38
CA GLU A 183 14.58 19.41 -12.01
C GLU A 183 13.39 19.63 -12.97
N GLU A 184 12.69 18.57 -13.36
CA GLU A 184 11.55 18.62 -14.29
C GLU A 184 10.18 18.71 -13.59
N VAL A 185 10.13 18.60 -12.25
CA VAL A 185 8.88 18.75 -11.49
C VAL A 185 8.48 20.23 -11.48
N SER A 186 7.42 20.59 -12.21
CA SER A 186 6.99 21.99 -12.33
C SER A 186 6.18 22.44 -11.10
N GLU A 187 6.31 23.72 -10.73
CA GLU A 187 5.51 24.32 -9.65
C GLU A 187 4.00 24.21 -9.94
N ASP A 188 3.60 24.30 -11.22
CA ASP A 188 2.20 24.16 -11.64
C ASP A 188 1.65 22.76 -11.41
N ASP A 189 2.44 21.70 -11.67
CA ASP A 189 2.05 20.31 -11.41
C ASP A 189 1.88 20.05 -9.90
N LEU A 190 2.74 20.68 -9.09
CA LEU A 190 2.68 20.57 -7.64
C LEU A 190 1.45 21.27 -7.06
N ILE A 191 1.12 22.46 -7.56
CA ILE A 191 -0.10 23.19 -7.19
C ILE A 191 -1.35 22.36 -7.55
N ALA A 192 -1.38 21.79 -8.76
CA ALA A 192 -2.49 20.95 -9.19
C ALA A 192 -2.70 19.71 -8.29
N GLU A 193 -1.61 19.07 -7.84
CA GLU A 193 -1.68 17.92 -6.93
C GLU A 193 -2.19 18.32 -5.53
N ILE A 194 -1.81 19.51 -5.04
CA ILE A 194 -2.30 20.04 -3.75
C ILE A 194 -3.80 20.37 -3.84
N GLU A 195 -4.26 20.95 -4.96
CA GLU A 195 -5.66 21.34 -5.17
C GLU A 195 -6.61 20.15 -5.34
N GLN A 196 -6.17 19.06 -5.99
CA GLN A 196 -7.01 17.86 -6.19
C GLN A 196 -7.47 17.21 -4.88
N GLU A 197 -6.67 17.28 -3.81
CA GLU A 197 -7.01 16.67 -2.51
C GLU A 197 -7.90 17.53 -1.61
N GLY A 198 -7.87 18.86 -1.77
CA GLY A 198 -8.80 19.76 -1.10
C GLY A 198 -10.27 19.46 -1.43
N ASN A 199 -10.51 18.84 -2.59
CA ASN A 199 -11.84 18.43 -3.04
C ASN A 199 -12.26 17.04 -2.53
N PHE A 200 -11.33 16.20 -2.05
CA PHE A 200 -11.61 14.86 -1.52
C PHE A 200 -11.86 14.87 0.00
N THR A 201 -11.28 15.83 0.70
CA THR A 201 -11.46 16.05 2.16
C THR A 201 -12.68 16.89 2.50
N GLY A 202 -13.23 17.65 1.55
CA GLY A 202 -14.38 18.55 1.76
C GLY A 202 -15.75 17.87 1.87
N ASN A 203 -15.86 16.54 1.70
CA ASN A 203 -17.15 15.85 1.59
C ASN A 203 -17.48 14.91 2.77
N VAL A 204 -16.71 14.94 3.86
CA VAL A 204 -16.90 14.04 5.02
C VAL A 204 -17.60 14.67 6.24
N ASP A 205 -17.86 15.99 6.25
CA ASP A 205 -18.40 16.68 7.44
C ASP A 205 -19.83 17.25 7.29
N ALA A 206 -20.61 16.78 6.31
CA ALA A 206 -21.94 17.34 6.05
C ALA A 206 -23.07 16.30 6.03
N GLU A 207 -23.10 15.35 6.96
CA GLU A 207 -24.32 14.53 7.15
C GLU A 207 -24.47 13.90 8.55
N GLU A 208 -24.40 14.71 9.61
CA GLU A 208 -25.15 14.43 10.83
C GLU A 208 -25.73 15.74 11.34
N HIS A 209 -27.04 15.93 11.18
CA HIS A 209 -27.98 16.59 12.10
C HIS A 209 -29.35 16.62 11.42
N GLY A 210 -29.98 15.44 11.33
CA GLY A 210 -31.39 15.29 10.96
C GLY A 210 -32.22 15.01 12.22
N GLU A 211 -32.77 16.07 12.81
CA GLU A 211 -33.71 16.00 13.93
C GLU A 211 -34.91 15.08 13.58
N THR A 212 -35.23 14.14 14.47
CA THR A 212 -36.47 13.37 14.41
C THR A 212 -37.66 14.26 14.80
N PRO A 213 -38.73 14.37 13.99
CA PRO A 213 -39.95 15.03 14.43
C PRO A 213 -40.77 14.07 15.31
N VAL A 214 -41.11 14.53 16.52
CA VAL A 214 -42.09 13.88 17.39
C VAL A 214 -43.48 14.07 16.77
N ALA A 215 -44.10 12.98 16.31
CA ALA A 215 -45.50 12.96 15.93
C ALA A 215 -46.39 12.75 17.16
N SER A 216 -47.52 13.47 17.15
CA SER A 216 -48.49 13.70 18.23
C SER A 216 -49.19 12.47 18.80
#